data_AF-A0A535BIB6-F1
#
_entry.id   AF-A0A535BIB6-F1
#
_cell.length_a   1.000
_cell.length_b   1.000
_cell.length_c   1.000
_cell.angle_alpha   90.00
_cell.angle_beta   90.00
_cell.angle_gamma   90.00
#
_symmetry.space_group_name_H-M   'P 1'
#
loop_
_entity.id
_entity.type
_entity.pdbx_description
1 polymer ?
#
loop_
_entity_poly.entity_id
_entity_poly.type
_entity_poly.pdbx_seq_one_letter_code
_entity_poly.pdbx_strand_id
1 'polypeptide(L)'
;MKAFRVLSVATAVVTYALVVLGGVVRVSGSGLGCPDWPLCHGHLLPPLSLHAIIEYSHRTTASLTSALVLLTAAVAWLAWRKRRDLVIPATVALGLLIVQVILGAITVRLELPPMIVLAHLATAMALLGAVCVTAVAALTPAPAGAIDRVARRRMLLAASGTYLLLISGSLVVGG
;
A
#
# COMPACT_ATOMS: atom_id res chain seq x y z
N MET A 1 7.38 7.48 -22.01
CA MET A 1 7.54 6.15 -21.39
C MET A 1 8.59 6.08 -20.28
N LYS A 2 9.83 6.53 -20.49
CA LYS A 2 10.91 6.44 -19.46
C LYS A 2 10.49 7.04 -18.09
N ALA A 3 9.94 8.25 -18.08
CA ALA A 3 9.46 8.90 -16.86
C ALA A 3 8.37 8.09 -16.12
N PHE A 4 7.41 7.51 -16.85
CA PHE A 4 6.35 6.70 -16.25
C PHE A 4 6.88 5.39 -15.63
N ARG A 5 7.91 4.79 -16.23
CA ARG A 5 8.61 3.62 -15.64
C ARG A 5 9.25 3.97 -14.32
N VAL A 6 10.00 5.08 -14.28
CA VAL A 6 10.64 5.57 -13.05
C VAL A 6 9.59 5.86 -11.98
N LEU A 7 8.52 6.57 -12.33
CA LEU A 7 7.41 6.87 -11.43
C LEU A 7 6.78 5.59 -10.84
N SER A 8 6.45 4.61 -11.69
CA SER A 8 5.79 3.38 -11.24
C SER A 8 6.69 2.54 -10.33
N VAL A 9 7.99 2.44 -10.66
CA VAL A 9 8.98 1.74 -9.82
C VAL A 9 9.19 2.48 -8.50
N ALA A 10 9.35 3.80 -8.53
CA ALA A 10 9.48 4.60 -7.31
C ALA A 10 8.25 4.45 -6.41
N THR A 11 7.04 4.46 -6.98
CA THR A 11 5.79 4.22 -6.25
C THR A 11 5.80 2.86 -5.56
N ALA A 12 6.20 1.80 -6.26
CA ALA A 12 6.29 0.46 -5.68
C ALA A 12 7.33 0.37 -4.54
N VAL A 13 8.52 0.94 -4.74
CA VAL A 13 9.60 0.96 -3.72
C VAL A 13 9.18 1.74 -2.47
N VAL A 14 8.60 2.92 -2.64
CA VAL A 14 8.14 3.75 -1.51
C VAL A 14 6.95 3.09 -0.79
N THR A 15 6.03 2.45 -1.52
CA THR A 15 4.94 1.67 -0.92
C THR A 15 5.48 0.48 -0.11
N TYR A 16 6.52 -0.20 -0.61
CA TYR A 16 7.18 -1.27 0.15
C TYR A 16 7.82 -0.73 1.44
N ALA A 17 8.55 0.38 1.36
CA ALA A 17 9.12 1.04 2.52
C ALA A 17 8.05 1.46 3.54
N LEU A 18 6.89 1.94 3.08
CA LEU A 18 5.74 2.27 3.92
C LEU A 18 5.22 1.04 4.69
N VAL A 19 5.09 -0.10 4.04
CA VAL A 19 4.67 -1.37 4.67
C VAL A 19 5.68 -1.79 5.74
N VAL A 20 6.98 -1.70 5.44
CA VAL A 20 8.04 -1.99 6.42
C VAL A 20 7.96 -1.05 7.63
N LEU A 21 7.79 0.26 7.40
CA LEU A 21 7.61 1.24 8.48
C LEU A 21 6.35 0.94 9.31
N GLY A 22 5.24 0.50 8.69
CA GLY A 22 4.05 0.05 9.41
C GLY A 22 4.34 -1.16 10.31
N GLY A 23 5.16 -2.10 9.84
CA GLY A 23 5.68 -3.19 10.66
C GLY A 23 6.52 -2.71 11.84
N VAL A 24 7.39 -1.71 11.62
CA VAL A 24 8.18 -1.06 12.68
C VAL A 24 7.27 -0.40 13.73
N VAL A 25 6.24 0.34 13.31
CA VAL A 25 5.24 0.94 14.23
C VAL A 25 4.60 -0.14 15.11
N ARG A 26 4.18 -1.27 14.51
CA ARG A 26 3.56 -2.38 15.25
C ARG A 26 4.52 -3.03 16.25
N VAL A 27 5.71 -3.43 15.82
CA VAL A 27 6.66 -4.17 16.69
C VAL A 27 7.26 -3.30 17.80
N SER A 28 7.34 -1.98 17.58
CA SER A 28 7.80 -1.02 18.59
C SER A 28 6.71 -0.55 19.55
N GLY A 29 5.44 -0.95 19.35
CA GLY A 29 4.31 -0.45 20.12
C GLY A 29 3.99 1.04 19.89
N SER A 30 4.48 1.64 18.81
CA SER A 30 4.35 3.08 18.53
C SER A 30 3.04 3.45 17.82
N GLY A 31 2.04 2.58 17.77
CA GLY A 31 0.80 2.81 17.02
C GLY A 31 -0.10 3.93 17.55
N LEU A 32 0.17 4.43 18.77
CA LEU A 32 -0.49 5.57 19.39
C LEU A 32 0.53 6.65 19.83
N GLY A 33 1.69 6.71 19.17
CA GLY A 33 2.66 7.79 19.36
C GLY A 33 2.10 9.18 18.99
N CYS A 34 1.12 9.24 18.09
CA CYS A 34 0.31 10.40 17.71
C CYS A 34 -1.18 10.06 17.92
N PRO A 35 -1.80 10.48 19.03
CA PRO A 35 -3.16 10.04 19.40
C PRO A 35 -4.28 10.66 18.54
N ASP A 36 -3.98 11.74 17.82
CA ASP A 36 -4.87 12.46 16.92
C ASP A 36 -4.48 12.23 15.47
N TRP A 37 -5.40 12.54 14.54
CA TRP A 37 -5.19 12.50 13.09
C TRP A 37 -6.09 13.56 12.43
N PRO A 38 -5.60 14.36 11.47
CA PRO A 38 -4.33 14.23 10.73
C PRO A 38 -3.10 14.85 11.42
N LEU A 39 -3.30 15.61 12.48
CA LEU A 39 -2.22 16.21 13.29
C LEU A 39 -1.57 15.17 14.20
N CYS A 40 -0.51 15.57 14.91
CA CYS A 40 0.15 14.79 15.95
C CYS A 40 0.34 15.68 17.18
N HIS A 41 -0.31 15.33 18.30
CA HIS A 41 -0.47 16.14 19.50
C HIS A 41 -1.03 17.55 19.22
N GLY A 42 -1.95 17.68 18.27
CA GLY A 42 -2.52 18.97 17.87
C GLY A 42 -1.58 19.87 17.06
N HIS A 43 -0.38 19.38 16.74
CA HIS A 43 0.64 20.09 15.97
C HIS A 43 0.93 19.39 14.63
N LEU A 44 1.50 20.12 13.68
CA LEU A 44 1.91 19.54 12.40
C LEU A 44 3.19 18.70 12.54
N LEU A 45 4.09 19.08 13.44
CA LEU A 45 5.32 18.34 13.72
C LEU A 45 5.15 17.55 15.03
N PRO A 46 5.71 16.33 15.10
CA PRO A 46 5.62 15.52 16.30
C PRO A 46 6.53 16.08 17.41
N PRO A 47 6.23 15.81 18.68
CA PRO A 47 7.20 16.00 19.76
C PRO A 47 8.44 15.11 19.53
N LEU A 48 9.58 15.48 20.12
CA LEU A 48 10.84 14.73 20.03
C LEU A 48 10.85 13.45 20.89
N SER A 49 9.74 12.72 20.93
CA SER A 49 9.65 11.40 21.56
C SER A 49 9.80 10.31 20.51
N LEU A 50 10.45 9.20 20.89
CA LEU A 50 10.74 8.10 19.96
C LEU A 50 9.46 7.54 19.30
N HIS A 51 8.42 7.28 20.11
CA HIS A 51 7.16 6.73 19.61
C HIS A 51 6.45 7.69 18.63
N ALA A 52 6.40 8.99 18.94
CA ALA A 52 5.78 9.98 18.04
C ALA A 52 6.56 10.12 16.74
N ILE A 53 7.90 10.10 16.79
CA ILE A 53 8.75 10.15 15.59
C ILE A 53 8.52 8.92 14.71
N ILE A 54 8.44 7.71 15.30
CA ILE A 54 8.20 6.47 14.55
C ILE A 54 6.84 6.52 13.85
N GLU A 55 5.76 6.88 14.56
CA GLU A 55 4.44 6.94 13.95
C GLU A 55 4.32 8.05 12.91
N TYR A 56 4.85 9.23 13.20
CA TYR A 56 4.86 10.36 12.28
C TYR A 56 5.67 10.06 11.00
N SER A 57 6.77 9.31 11.11
CA SER A 57 7.55 8.85 9.95
C SER A 57 6.73 7.93 9.04
N HIS A 58 5.93 7.04 9.63
CA HIS A 58 4.98 6.23 8.87
C HIS A 58 3.90 7.10 8.20
N ARG A 59 3.29 8.06 8.91
CA ARG A 59 2.25 8.96 8.38
C ARG A 59 2.75 9.84 7.22
N THR A 60 3.94 10.42 7.36
CA THR A 60 4.55 11.24 6.30
C THR A 60 4.89 10.40 5.06
N THR A 61 5.41 9.19 5.25
CA THR A 61 5.64 8.24 4.15
C THR A 61 4.32 7.82 3.49
N ALA A 62 3.23 7.69 4.27
CA ALA A 62 1.89 7.38 3.75
C ALA A 62 1.37 8.51 2.86
N SER A 63 1.56 9.78 3.26
CA SER A 63 1.20 10.94 2.44
C SER A 63 1.99 10.98 1.13
N LEU A 64 3.29 10.72 1.16
CA LEU A 64 4.11 10.63 -0.05
C LEU A 64 3.64 9.49 -0.97
N THR A 65 3.39 8.31 -0.40
CA THR A 65 2.86 7.15 -1.14
C THR A 65 1.53 7.47 -1.79
N SER A 66 0.64 8.15 -1.07
CA SER A 66 -0.67 8.57 -1.58
C SER A 66 -0.54 9.46 -2.82
N ALA A 67 0.34 10.46 -2.76
CA ALA A 67 0.61 11.35 -3.90
C ALA A 67 1.19 10.59 -5.11
N LEU A 68 2.12 9.66 -4.86
CA LEU A 68 2.74 8.85 -5.92
C LEU A 68 1.74 7.88 -6.59
N VAL A 69 0.87 7.23 -5.81
CA VAL A 69 -0.19 6.36 -6.34
C VAL A 69 -1.20 7.16 -7.15
N LEU A 70 -1.65 8.31 -6.64
CA LEU A 70 -2.54 9.23 -7.36
C LEU A 70 -1.93 9.68 -8.70
N LEU A 71 -0.68 10.12 -8.68
CA LEU A 71 0.03 10.55 -9.88
C LEU A 71 0.21 9.40 -10.87
N THR A 72 0.54 8.19 -10.40
CA THR A 72 0.69 7.00 -11.24
C THR A 72 -0.63 6.65 -11.93
N ALA A 73 -1.74 6.65 -11.20
CA ALA A 73 -3.08 6.40 -11.77
C ALA A 73 -3.48 7.49 -12.78
N ALA A 74 -3.26 8.77 -12.44
CA ALA A 74 -3.55 9.89 -13.33
C ALA A 74 -2.75 9.79 -14.64
N VAL A 75 -1.43 9.56 -14.57
CA VAL A 75 -0.61 9.42 -15.78
C VAL A 75 -1.00 8.18 -16.58
N ALA A 76 -1.34 7.07 -15.93
CA ALA A 76 -1.82 5.86 -16.61
C ALA A 76 -3.11 6.14 -17.39
N TRP A 77 -4.07 6.85 -16.81
CA TRP A 77 -5.31 7.23 -17.49
C TRP A 77 -5.12 8.24 -18.61
N LEU A 78 -4.28 9.25 -18.40
CA LEU A 78 -4.11 10.34 -19.36
C LEU A 78 -3.24 9.93 -20.56
N ALA A 79 -2.11 9.27 -20.29
CA ALA A 79 -1.12 8.95 -21.33
C ALA A 79 -1.21 7.51 -21.85
N TRP A 80 -1.78 6.58 -21.07
CA TRP A 80 -1.72 5.13 -21.36
C TRP A 80 -3.09 4.44 -21.35
N ARG A 81 -4.20 5.17 -21.56
CA ARG A 81 -5.58 4.63 -21.53
C ARG A 81 -5.83 3.34 -22.34
N LYS A 82 -5.07 3.12 -23.42
CA LYS A 82 -5.19 1.92 -24.26
C LYS A 82 -4.46 0.68 -23.69
N ARG A 83 -3.50 0.88 -22.78
CA ARG A 83 -2.76 -0.17 -22.08
C ARG A 83 -3.53 -0.61 -20.84
N ARG A 84 -4.51 -1.50 -21.02
CA ARG A 84 -5.36 -2.01 -19.92
C ARG A 84 -4.56 -2.71 -18.82
N ASP A 85 -3.43 -3.31 -19.18
CA ASP A 85 -2.44 -3.91 -18.29
C ASP A 85 -1.77 -2.90 -17.34
N LEU A 86 -1.77 -1.60 -17.68
CA LEU A 86 -1.32 -0.51 -16.80
C LEU A 86 -2.49 0.12 -16.04
N VAL A 87 -3.57 0.42 -16.77
CA VAL A 87 -4.69 1.22 -16.25
C VAL A 87 -5.47 0.47 -15.17
N ILE A 88 -5.75 -0.82 -15.36
CA ILE A 88 -6.53 -1.61 -14.41
C ILE A 88 -5.82 -1.72 -13.05
N PRO A 89 -4.58 -2.22 -12.96
CA PRO A 89 -3.91 -2.32 -11.65
C PRO A 89 -3.66 -0.95 -11.00
N ALA A 90 -3.38 0.11 -11.78
CA ALA A 90 -3.25 1.46 -11.23
C ALA A 90 -4.58 2.00 -10.66
N THR A 91 -5.71 1.68 -11.31
CA THR A 91 -7.05 2.03 -10.82
C THR A 91 -7.40 1.26 -9.54
N VAL A 92 -7.09 -0.04 -9.50
CA VAL A 92 -7.25 -0.88 -8.31
C VAL A 92 -6.40 -0.34 -7.16
N ALA A 93 -5.15 0.03 -7.41
CA ALA A 93 -4.27 0.64 -6.42
C ALA A 93 -4.87 1.93 -5.84
N LEU A 94 -5.45 2.80 -6.69
CA LEU A 94 -6.12 4.00 -6.20
C LEU A 94 -7.34 3.69 -5.31
N GLY A 95 -8.17 2.72 -5.70
CA GLY A 95 -9.30 2.30 -4.87
C GLY A 95 -8.85 1.75 -3.50
N LEU A 96 -7.80 0.93 -3.50
CA LEU A 96 -7.20 0.39 -2.27
C LEU A 96 -6.55 1.48 -1.41
N LEU A 97 -5.97 2.52 -2.01
CA LEU A 97 -5.44 3.68 -1.30
C LEU A 97 -6.54 4.40 -0.50
N ILE A 98 -7.72 4.61 -1.10
CA ILE A 98 -8.85 5.25 -0.41
C ILE A 98 -9.26 4.43 0.83
N VAL A 99 -9.38 3.11 0.66
CA VAL A 99 -9.66 2.18 1.77
C VAL A 99 -8.57 2.27 2.84
N GLN A 100 -7.31 2.37 2.43
CA GLN A 100 -6.16 2.49 3.32
C GLN A 100 -6.19 3.75 4.19
N VAL A 101 -6.44 4.92 3.60
CA VAL A 101 -6.55 6.18 4.33
C VAL A 101 -7.69 6.12 5.36
N ILE A 102 -8.83 5.53 4.99
CA ILE A 102 -9.97 5.35 5.90
C ILE A 102 -9.61 4.41 7.04
N LEU A 103 -9.07 3.22 6.74
CA LEU A 103 -8.68 2.25 7.76
C LEU A 103 -7.58 2.77 8.69
N GLY A 104 -6.62 3.54 8.17
CA GLY A 104 -5.58 4.17 8.97
C GLY A 104 -6.15 5.18 9.97
N ALA A 105 -7.07 6.04 9.51
CA ALA A 105 -7.75 6.99 10.39
C ALA A 105 -8.61 6.28 11.47
N ILE A 106 -9.32 5.20 11.11
CA ILE A 106 -10.11 4.40 12.06
C ILE A 106 -9.19 3.72 13.07
N THR A 107 -8.03 3.21 12.64
CA THR A 107 -7.05 2.53 13.50
C THR A 107 -6.59 3.42 14.65
N VAL A 108 -6.31 4.70 14.38
CA VAL A 108 -5.93 5.68 15.42
C VAL A 108 -7.13 6.02 16.30
N ARG A 109 -8.29 6.34 15.71
CA ARG A 109 -9.49 6.80 16.45
C ARG A 109 -10.09 5.76 17.38
N LEU A 110 -9.96 4.47 17.04
CA LEU A 110 -10.49 3.36 17.81
C LEU A 110 -9.41 2.65 18.62
N GLU A 111 -8.24 3.25 18.79
CA GLU A 111 -7.16 2.75 19.65
C GLU A 111 -6.70 1.32 19.27
N LEU A 112 -6.35 1.14 17.99
CA LEU A 112 -5.76 -0.08 17.43
C LEU A 112 -6.62 -1.37 17.53
N PRO A 113 -7.89 -1.41 17.08
CA PRO A 113 -8.69 -2.63 17.14
C PRO A 113 -8.01 -3.73 16.30
N PRO A 114 -7.75 -4.94 16.83
CA PRO A 114 -6.93 -5.95 16.15
C PRO A 114 -7.44 -6.31 14.75
N MET A 115 -8.76 -6.43 14.58
CA MET A 115 -9.36 -6.74 13.28
C MET A 115 -9.24 -5.60 12.27
N ILE A 116 -9.26 -4.34 12.73
CA ILE A 116 -9.06 -3.17 11.86
C ILE A 116 -7.59 -3.08 11.45
N VAL A 117 -6.66 -3.28 12.37
CA VAL A 117 -5.21 -3.32 12.07
C VAL A 117 -4.90 -4.45 11.09
N LEU A 118 -5.53 -5.62 11.25
CA LEU A 118 -5.40 -6.73 10.31
C LEU A 118 -5.95 -6.38 8.93
N ALA A 119 -7.16 -5.80 8.86
CA ALA A 119 -7.75 -5.36 7.59
C ALA A 119 -6.89 -4.29 6.91
N HIS A 120 -6.30 -3.39 7.70
CA HIS A 120 -5.35 -2.39 7.25
C HIS A 120 -4.11 -3.07 6.64
N LEU A 121 -3.45 -3.98 7.34
CA LEU A 121 -2.31 -4.70 6.77
C LEU A 121 -2.69 -5.50 5.50
N ALA A 122 -3.81 -6.23 5.54
CA ALA A 122 -4.28 -7.04 4.43
C ALA A 122 -4.52 -6.20 3.15
N THR A 123 -5.16 -5.04 3.29
CA THR A 123 -5.40 -4.13 2.16
C THR A 123 -4.12 -3.41 1.72
N ALA A 124 -3.18 -3.12 2.64
CA ALA A 124 -1.87 -2.56 2.30
C ALA A 124 -1.03 -3.55 1.44
N MET A 125 -1.08 -4.85 1.75
CA MET A 125 -0.41 -5.88 0.93
C MET A 125 -1.04 -6.00 -0.47
N ALA A 126 -2.37 -5.88 -0.57
CA ALA A 126 -3.05 -5.84 -1.86
C ALA A 126 -2.69 -4.59 -2.67
N LEU A 127 -2.58 -3.42 -2.01
CA LEU A 127 -2.13 -2.17 -2.62
C LEU A 127 -0.70 -2.32 -3.17
N LEU A 128 0.22 -2.85 -2.36
CA LEU A 128 1.59 -3.16 -2.77
C LEU A 128 1.62 -4.07 -4.00
N GLY A 129 0.81 -5.14 -4.01
CA GLY A 129 0.66 -6.02 -5.16
C GLY A 129 0.22 -5.27 -6.43
N ALA A 130 -0.80 -4.41 -6.33
CA ALA A 130 -1.31 -3.64 -7.46
C ALA A 130 -0.28 -2.65 -8.03
N VAL A 131 0.47 -1.94 -7.18
CA VAL A 131 1.53 -1.03 -7.66
C VAL A 131 2.72 -1.79 -8.25
N CYS A 132 3.07 -2.96 -7.71
CA CYS A 132 4.10 -3.84 -8.28
C CYS A 132 3.69 -4.36 -9.67
N VAL A 133 2.45 -4.82 -9.84
CA VAL A 133 1.91 -5.24 -11.15
C VAL A 133 1.98 -4.08 -12.16
N THR A 134 1.61 -2.87 -11.72
CA THR A 134 1.69 -1.66 -12.56
C THR A 134 3.14 -1.37 -12.97
N ALA A 135 4.09 -1.44 -12.03
CA ALA A 135 5.51 -1.21 -12.30
C ALA A 135 6.10 -2.24 -13.27
N VAL A 136 5.81 -3.54 -13.08
CA VAL A 136 6.25 -4.61 -13.98
C VAL A 136 5.68 -4.41 -15.37
N ALA A 137 4.37 -4.13 -15.50
CA ALA A 137 3.73 -3.88 -16.79
C ALA A 137 4.28 -2.63 -17.50
N ALA A 138 4.78 -1.63 -16.76
CA ALA A 138 5.43 -0.45 -17.35
C ALA A 138 6.82 -0.77 -17.93
N LEU A 139 7.52 -1.75 -17.34
CA LEU A 139 8.84 -2.22 -17.77
C LEU A 139 8.75 -3.18 -18.95
N THR A 140 7.66 -3.93 -19.09
CA THR A 140 7.48 -4.93 -20.14
C THR A 140 6.62 -4.42 -21.32
N PRO A 141 6.80 -4.99 -22.52
CA PRO A 141 5.86 -4.81 -23.62
C PRO A 141 4.46 -5.29 -23.23
N ALA A 142 3.43 -4.76 -23.89
CA ALA A 142 2.06 -5.24 -23.70
C ALA A 142 2.01 -6.75 -23.99
N PRO A 143 1.30 -7.56 -23.20
CA PRO A 143 1.16 -9.00 -23.45
C PRO A 143 0.63 -9.25 -24.87
N ALA A 144 1.35 -10.04 -25.67
CA ALA A 144 1.00 -10.32 -27.07
C ALA A 144 -0.05 -11.43 -27.24
N GLY A 145 -0.87 -11.70 -26.21
CA GLY A 145 -1.86 -12.76 -26.23
C GLY A 145 -2.54 -12.95 -24.87
N ALA A 146 -3.58 -13.79 -24.84
CA ALA A 146 -4.23 -14.17 -23.60
C ALA A 146 -3.34 -15.11 -22.77
N ILE A 147 -3.29 -14.91 -21.45
CA ILE A 147 -2.67 -15.87 -20.54
C ILE A 147 -3.48 -17.17 -20.59
N ASP A 148 -2.81 -18.31 -20.74
CA ASP A 148 -3.45 -19.63 -20.71
C ASP A 148 -4.29 -19.83 -19.44
N ARG A 149 -5.43 -20.53 -19.55
CA ARG A 149 -6.38 -20.74 -18.44
C ARG A 149 -5.74 -21.49 -17.27
N VAL A 150 -4.89 -22.47 -17.53
CA VAL A 150 -4.19 -23.24 -16.49
C VAL A 150 -3.14 -22.37 -15.82
N ALA A 151 -2.36 -21.62 -16.60
CA ALA A 151 -1.39 -20.66 -16.07
C ALA A 151 -2.06 -19.60 -15.18
N ARG A 152 -3.18 -19.01 -15.64
CA ARG A 152 -3.97 -18.04 -14.85
C ARG A 152 -4.49 -18.65 -13.56
N ARG A 153 -5.03 -19.88 -13.59
CA ARG A 153 -5.50 -20.58 -12.38
C ARG A 153 -4.38 -20.80 -11.38
N ARG A 154 -3.21 -21.27 -11.84
CA ARG A 154 -2.03 -21.48 -10.98
C ARG A 154 -1.54 -20.17 -10.35
N MET A 155 -1.47 -19.09 -11.14
CA MET A 155 -1.09 -17.76 -10.63
C MET A 155 -2.07 -17.26 -9.56
N LEU A 156 -3.39 -17.42 -9.78
CA LEU A 156 -4.40 -17.01 -8.81
C LEU A 156 -4.34 -17.84 -7.53
N LEU A 157 -4.13 -19.15 -7.64
CA LEU A 157 -3.96 -20.02 -6.47
C LEU A 157 -2.70 -19.66 -5.67
N ALA A 158 -1.57 -19.42 -6.35
CA ALA A 158 -0.34 -18.99 -5.70
C ALA A 158 -0.50 -17.62 -5.01
N ALA A 159 -1.07 -16.64 -5.70
CA ALA A 159 -1.33 -15.32 -5.13
C ALA A 159 -2.27 -15.38 -3.92
N SER A 160 -3.35 -16.16 -4.02
CA SER A 160 -4.30 -16.35 -2.92
C SER A 160 -3.66 -17.09 -1.75
N GLY A 161 -2.88 -18.14 -2.01
CA GLY A 161 -2.14 -18.88 -0.99
C GLY A 161 -1.13 -18.01 -0.24
N THR A 162 -0.31 -17.24 -0.97
CA THR A 162 0.62 -16.28 -0.36
C THR A 162 -0.11 -15.22 0.47
N TYR A 163 -1.23 -14.69 -0.04
CA TYR A 163 -2.03 -13.71 0.69
C TYR A 163 -2.61 -14.27 1.99
N LEU A 164 -3.15 -15.50 1.94
CA LEU A 164 -3.64 -16.20 3.12
C LEU A 164 -2.53 -16.48 4.13
N LEU A 165 -1.32 -16.86 3.68
CA LEU A 165 -0.16 -17.08 4.56
C LEU A 165 0.29 -15.79 5.25
N LEU A 166 0.30 -14.66 4.54
CA LEU A 166 0.66 -13.36 5.11
C LEU A 166 -0.35 -12.90 6.17
N ILE A 167 -1.64 -13.14 5.94
CA ILE A 167 -2.72 -12.80 6.88
C ILE A 167 -2.71 -13.76 8.08
N SER A 168 -2.51 -15.06 7.86
CA SER A 168 -2.49 -16.05 8.95
C SER A 168 -1.33 -15.81 9.90
N GLY A 169 -0.14 -15.46 9.40
CA GLY A 169 0.98 -15.03 10.25
C GLY A 169 0.65 -13.81 11.11
N SER A 170 -0.16 -12.88 10.57
CA SER A 170 -0.57 -11.68 11.30
C SER A 170 -1.61 -11.95 12.38
N LEU A 171 -2.47 -12.97 12.19
CA LEU A 171 -3.42 -13.47 13.18
C LEU A 171 -2.69 -14.17 14.35
N VAL A 172 -1.64 -14.93 14.07
CA VAL A 172 -0.84 -15.61 15.12
C VAL A 172 -0.11 -14.61 16.02
N VAL A 173 0.39 -13.50 15.46
CA VAL A 173 1.09 -12.45 16.22
C VAL A 173 0.12 -11.46 16.90
N GLY A 174 -1.17 -11.49 16.55
CA GLY A 174 -2.19 -10.58 17.09
C GLY A 174 -3.14 -11.21 18.11
N GLY A 175 -3.02 -12.51 18.38
CA GLY A 175 -3.75 -13.25 19.40
C GLY A 175 -2.96 -13.42 20.69
#